data_AF-A0A4V2WK94-F1
#
_entry.id   AF-A0A4V2WK94-F1
#
_cell.length_a   1.000
_cell.length_b   1.000
_cell.length_c   1.000
_cell.angle_alpha   90.00
_cell.angle_beta   90.00
_cell.angle_gamma   90.00
#
_symmetry.space_group_name_H-M   'P 1'
#
loop_
_entity.id
_entity.type
_entity.pdbx_description
1 polymer ?
#
loop_
_entity_poly.entity_id
_entity_poly.type
_entity_poly.pdbx_seq_one_letter_code
_entity_poly.pdbx_strand_id
1 'polypeptide(L)'
;MDSLDQIFDPAGYRARHAVAAPRPVQPPPPPRPQEAPVRAMEPLPDAAPAAPVPARPAPPETREQRLHRLVRQHRWLTRFWTELTPGQQRRVAQRLGKADPAAGWDVMGLSDRTVLIFGPGVPAPVRERPAAP
;
A
#
# COMPACT_ATOMS: atom_id res chain seq x y z
N MET A 1 -9.10 -4.27 -47.38
CA MET A 1 -9.69 -3.83 -46.11
C MET A 1 -10.08 -5.09 -45.37
N ASP A 2 -9.31 -5.53 -44.35
CA ASP A 2 -9.77 -6.40 -43.24
C ASP A 2 -8.58 -6.91 -42.40
N SER A 3 -8.07 -6.11 -41.45
CA SER A 3 -7.01 -6.59 -40.53
C SER A 3 -7.04 -5.95 -39.13
N LEU A 4 -8.12 -5.26 -38.76
CA LEU A 4 -8.23 -4.59 -37.44
C LEU A 4 -9.25 -5.26 -36.50
N ASP A 5 -10.04 -6.22 -36.96
CA ASP A 5 -11.11 -6.82 -36.16
C ASP A 5 -10.66 -8.02 -35.29
N GLN A 6 -9.43 -8.51 -35.48
CA GLN A 6 -8.98 -9.77 -34.87
C GLN A 6 -8.23 -9.60 -33.52
N ILE A 7 -8.00 -8.38 -33.05
CA ILE A 7 -7.17 -8.13 -31.84
C ILE A 7 -8.03 -8.08 -30.57
N PHE A 8 -9.32 -7.76 -30.69
CA PHE A 8 -10.18 -7.58 -29.53
C PHE A 8 -11.23 -8.70 -29.46
N ASP A 9 -11.05 -9.62 -28.51
CA ASP A 9 -12.04 -10.64 -28.15
C ASP A 9 -12.96 -10.11 -27.02
N PRO A 10 -14.14 -9.55 -27.35
CA PRO A 10 -15.02 -8.93 -26.36
C PRO A 10 -15.62 -9.95 -25.38
N ALA A 11 -15.71 -11.22 -25.78
CA ALA A 11 -16.27 -12.30 -24.97
C ALA A 11 -15.36 -12.66 -23.78
N GLY A 12 -14.06 -12.84 -24.03
CA GLY A 12 -13.05 -13.11 -23.03
C GLY A 12 -12.85 -11.94 -22.06
N TYR A 13 -12.99 -10.70 -22.54
CA TYR A 13 -12.96 -9.52 -21.68
C TYR A 13 -14.13 -9.53 -20.67
N ARG A 14 -15.35 -9.79 -21.11
CA ARG A 14 -16.52 -9.87 -20.22
C ARG A 14 -16.42 -11.01 -19.21
N ALA A 15 -15.88 -12.17 -19.60
CA ALA A 15 -15.71 -13.29 -18.69
C ALA A 15 -14.70 -12.99 -17.55
N ARG A 16 -13.63 -12.24 -17.84
CA ARG A 16 -12.61 -11.85 -16.83
C ARG A 16 -13.06 -10.71 -15.93
N HIS A 17 -13.96 -9.85 -16.42
CA HIS A 17 -14.48 -8.69 -15.70
C HIS A 17 -15.88 -8.90 -15.12
N ALA A 18 -16.45 -10.11 -15.26
CA ALA A 18 -17.63 -10.49 -14.52
C ALA A 18 -17.30 -10.47 -13.03
N VAL A 19 -17.86 -9.48 -12.34
CA VAL A 19 -17.73 -9.32 -10.88
C VAL A 19 -18.17 -10.62 -10.24
N ALA A 20 -17.23 -11.30 -9.59
CA ALA A 20 -17.50 -12.54 -8.89
C ALA A 20 -18.67 -12.32 -7.92
N ALA A 21 -19.68 -13.19 -7.99
CA ALA A 21 -20.81 -13.15 -7.09
C ALA A 21 -20.32 -13.07 -5.62
N PRO A 22 -20.99 -12.29 -4.76
CA PRO A 22 -20.62 -12.20 -3.36
C PRO A 22 -20.63 -13.59 -2.75
N ARG A 23 -19.51 -13.96 -2.11
CA ARG A 23 -19.41 -15.25 -1.41
C ARG A 23 -20.47 -15.29 -0.31
N PRO A 24 -21.20 -16.41 -0.15
CA PRO A 24 -22.11 -16.55 0.97
C PRO A 24 -21.34 -16.40 2.28
N VAL A 25 -21.83 -15.53 3.15
CA VAL A 25 -21.27 -15.31 4.48
C VAL A 25 -21.44 -16.60 5.27
N GLN A 26 -20.33 -17.24 5.65
CA GLN A 26 -20.40 -18.39 6.55
C GLN A 26 -20.91 -17.93 7.92
N PRO A 27 -21.89 -18.61 8.53
CA PRO A 27 -22.28 -18.34 9.89
C PRO A 27 -21.13 -18.65 10.86
N PRO A 28 -21.01 -17.94 11.99
CA PRO A 28 -20.00 -18.23 12.98
C PRO A 28 -20.20 -19.64 13.56
N PRO A 29 -19.11 -20.35 13.93
CA PRO A 29 -19.22 -21.65 14.55
C PRO A 29 -19.95 -21.56 15.90
N PRO A 30 -20.70 -22.60 16.32
CA PRO A 30 -21.40 -22.60 17.60
C PRO A 30 -20.42 -22.56 18.77
N PRO A 31 -20.80 -21.94 19.91
CA PRO A 31 -19.97 -21.94 21.10
C PRO A 31 -19.78 -23.37 21.63
N ARG A 32 -18.54 -23.73 21.96
CA ARG A 32 -18.23 -25.04 22.53
C ARG A 32 -18.78 -25.14 23.97
N PRO A 33 -19.36 -26.28 24.39
CA PRO A 33 -19.71 -26.50 25.79
C PRO A 33 -18.43 -26.48 26.64
N GLN A 34 -18.39 -25.63 27.67
CA GLN A 34 -17.32 -25.66 28.66
C GLN A 34 -17.57 -26.84 29.60
N GLU A 35 -16.74 -27.86 29.51
CA GLU A 35 -16.68 -28.92 30.52
C GLU A 35 -15.84 -28.41 31.70
N ALA A 36 -16.51 -28.12 32.81
CA ALA A 36 -15.85 -28.00 34.11
C ALA A 36 -15.85 -29.36 34.82
N PRO A 37 -14.75 -29.68 35.51
CA PRO A 37 -14.89 -30.27 36.83
C PRO A 37 -14.13 -29.46 37.90
N VAL A 38 -14.85 -29.27 39.00
CA VAL A 38 -14.55 -28.49 40.20
C VAL A 38 -13.30 -29.01 40.95
N ARG A 39 -12.39 -28.10 41.33
CA ARG A 39 -11.66 -28.21 42.61
C ARG A 39 -11.93 -26.96 43.42
N ALA A 40 -12.52 -27.15 44.59
CA ALA A 40 -12.65 -26.15 45.62
C ALA A 40 -11.24 -25.74 46.09
N MET A 41 -10.77 -24.60 45.60
CA MET A 41 -9.76 -23.78 46.26
C MET A 41 -10.26 -22.35 46.19
N GLU A 42 -10.16 -21.67 47.34
CA GLU A 42 -10.37 -20.25 47.63
C GLU A 42 -10.72 -19.36 46.43
N PRO A 43 -11.81 -18.57 46.46
CA PRO A 43 -12.10 -17.64 45.38
C PRO A 43 -10.96 -16.64 45.28
N LEU A 44 -10.12 -16.81 44.26
CA LEU A 44 -9.18 -15.80 43.82
C LEU A 44 -10.00 -14.53 43.59
N PRO A 45 -9.66 -13.37 44.21
CA PRO A 45 -10.42 -12.15 44.01
C PRO A 45 -10.52 -11.88 42.51
N ASP A 46 -11.76 -11.65 42.07
CA ASP A 46 -12.13 -11.26 40.72
C ASP A 46 -11.08 -10.30 40.17
N ALA A 47 -10.24 -10.80 39.25
CA ALA A 47 -9.29 -9.96 38.57
C ALA A 47 -10.13 -9.04 37.69
N ALA A 48 -10.38 -7.84 38.22
CA ALA A 48 -11.09 -6.76 37.55
C ALA A 48 -10.67 -6.71 36.08
N PRO A 49 -11.60 -6.47 35.14
CA PRO A 49 -11.27 -6.39 33.72
C PRO A 49 -10.09 -5.45 33.56
N ALA A 50 -8.96 -6.00 33.09
CA ALA A 50 -7.73 -5.25 32.94
C ALA A 50 -8.06 -3.98 32.17
N ALA A 51 -7.92 -2.83 32.84
CA ALA A 51 -8.10 -1.54 32.21
C ALA A 51 -7.27 -1.54 30.91
N PRO A 52 -7.81 -1.04 29.78
CA PRO A 52 -7.05 -0.98 28.54
C PRO A 52 -5.73 -0.27 28.84
N VAL A 53 -4.64 -1.03 28.79
CA VAL A 53 -3.30 -0.50 29.00
C VAL A 53 -3.16 0.62 27.95
N PRO A 54 -2.88 1.87 28.35
CA PRO A 54 -2.75 2.94 27.38
C PRO A 54 -1.69 2.51 26.38
N ALA A 55 -2.10 2.36 25.12
CA ALA A 55 -1.22 1.95 24.05
C ALA A 55 -0.02 2.91 24.05
N ARG A 56 1.15 2.38 24.42
CA ARG A 56 2.39 3.16 24.44
C ARG A 56 2.54 3.74 23.04
N PRO A 57 2.77 5.06 22.88
CA PRO A 57 2.93 5.64 21.55
C PRO A 57 4.06 4.87 20.85
N ALA A 58 3.75 4.35 19.67
CA ALA A 58 4.75 3.67 18.86
C ALA A 58 5.92 4.65 18.61
N PRO A 59 7.17 4.17 18.64
CA PRO A 59 8.31 5.03 18.35
C PRO A 59 8.13 5.70 16.98
N PRO A 60 8.66 6.92 16.79
CA PRO A 60 8.54 7.62 15.53
C PRO A 60 9.11 6.76 14.40
N GLU A 61 8.32 6.63 13.34
CA GLU A 61 8.69 5.91 12.13
C GLU A 61 9.98 6.48 11.52
N THR A 62 10.93 5.59 11.21
CA THR A 62 12.14 6.02 10.50
C THR A 62 11.83 6.34 9.04
N ARG A 63 12.68 7.15 8.41
CA ARG A 63 12.54 7.49 6.98
C ARG A 63 12.45 6.24 6.09
N GLU A 64 13.29 5.25 6.33
CA GLU A 64 13.32 4.03 5.52
C GLU A 64 12.05 3.19 5.73
N GLN A 65 11.56 3.09 6.98
CA GLN A 65 10.29 2.44 7.28
C GLN A 65 9.13 3.13 6.55
N ARG A 66 9.13 4.47 6.52
CA ARG A 66 8.16 5.27 5.76
C ARG A 66 8.20 4.96 4.27
N LEU A 67 9.40 5.00 3.68
CA LEU A 67 9.60 4.74 2.27
C LEU A 67 9.15 3.32 1.92
N HIS A 68 9.53 2.33 2.72
CA HIS A 68 9.10 0.94 2.54
C HIS A 68 7.58 0.79 2.68
N ARG A 69 6.93 1.51 3.60
CA ARG A 69 5.47 1.52 3.70
C ARG A 69 4.84 2.13 2.45
N LEU A 70 5.30 3.29 2.00
CA LEU A 70 4.78 3.98 0.83
C LEU A 70 4.95 3.15 -0.44
N VAL A 71 6.09 2.50 -0.63
CA VAL A 71 6.33 1.62 -1.78
C VAL A 71 5.41 0.40 -1.75
N ARG A 72 5.16 -0.18 -0.58
CA ARG A 72 4.22 -1.30 -0.42
C ARG A 72 2.78 -0.86 -0.75
N GLN A 73 2.37 0.33 -0.32
CA GLN A 73 1.04 0.89 -0.58
C GLN A 73 0.87 1.36 -2.03
N HIS A 74 1.95 1.85 -2.64
CA HIS A 74 1.96 2.50 -3.93
C HIS A 74 3.03 1.89 -4.84
N ARG A 75 2.80 0.65 -5.26
CA ARG A 75 3.72 -0.12 -6.12
C ARG A 75 4.07 0.55 -7.44
N TRP A 76 3.27 1.51 -7.91
CA TRP A 76 3.56 2.26 -9.13
C TRP A 76 4.74 3.24 -8.99
N LEU A 77 5.17 3.58 -7.77
CA LEU A 77 6.33 4.45 -7.55
C LEU A 77 7.65 3.86 -8.08
N THR A 78 7.74 2.53 -8.13
CA THR A 78 8.93 1.81 -8.62
C THR A 78 8.89 1.55 -10.12
N ARG A 79 7.82 1.95 -10.82
CA ARG A 79 7.64 1.69 -12.25
C ARG A 79 8.21 2.78 -13.12
N PHE A 80 8.49 2.44 -14.37
CA PHE A 80 8.84 3.41 -15.40
C PHE A 80 7.60 4.19 -15.85
N TRP A 81 7.82 5.37 -16.44
CA TRP A 81 6.75 6.27 -16.90
C TRP A 81 5.74 5.56 -17.82
N THR A 82 6.23 4.71 -18.71
CA THR A 82 5.42 3.97 -19.69
C THR A 82 4.49 2.93 -19.06
N GLU A 83 4.79 2.47 -17.85
CA GLU A 83 3.99 1.49 -17.11
C GLU A 83 2.97 2.14 -16.15
N LEU A 84 2.99 3.48 -16.06
CA LEU A 84 2.04 4.23 -15.26
C LEU A 84 0.69 4.31 -15.98
N THR A 85 -0.39 4.36 -15.20
CA THR A 85 -1.71 4.64 -15.76
C THR A 85 -1.80 6.10 -16.21
N PRO A 86 -2.67 6.45 -17.18
CA PRO A 86 -2.81 7.83 -17.64
C PRO A 86 -3.13 8.83 -16.51
N GLY A 87 -3.89 8.39 -15.50
CA GLY A 87 -4.17 9.21 -14.31
C GLY A 87 -2.94 9.47 -13.44
N GLN A 88 -2.06 8.47 -13.30
CA GLN A 88 -0.78 8.60 -12.58
C GLN A 88 0.17 9.52 -13.34
N GLN A 89 0.30 9.35 -14.66
CA GLN A 89 1.11 10.21 -15.51
C GLN A 89 0.68 11.68 -15.41
N ARG A 90 -0.63 11.97 -15.49
CA ARG A 90 -1.17 13.32 -15.30
C ARG A 90 -0.81 13.91 -13.95
N ARG A 91 -0.94 13.13 -12.88
CA ARG A 91 -0.59 13.55 -11.52
C ARG A 91 0.89 13.90 -11.40
N VAL A 92 1.77 13.05 -11.92
CA VAL A 92 3.21 13.28 -11.91
C VAL A 92 3.56 14.51 -12.73
N ALA A 93 3.01 14.64 -13.94
CA ALA A 93 3.25 15.79 -14.83
C ALA A 93 2.87 17.13 -14.17
N GLN A 94 1.71 17.18 -13.51
CA GLN A 94 1.27 18.37 -12.77
C GLN A 94 2.22 18.73 -11.63
N ARG A 95 2.78 17.73 -10.93
CA ARG A 95 3.73 17.95 -9.83
C ARG A 95 5.12 18.34 -10.31
N LEU A 96 5.56 17.78 -11.44
CA LEU A 96 6.89 18.07 -12.00
C LEU A 96 6.95 19.47 -12.63
N GLY A 97 5.87 19.91 -13.30
CA GLY A 97 5.83 21.19 -14.01
C GLY A 97 6.90 21.35 -15.10
N LYS A 98 7.47 20.23 -15.60
CA LYS A 98 8.53 20.24 -16.61
C LYS A 98 7.98 19.99 -18.01
N ALA A 99 8.72 20.45 -19.01
CA ALA A 99 8.44 20.21 -20.42
C ALA A 99 8.47 18.71 -20.78
N ASP A 100 9.35 17.93 -20.15
CA ASP A 100 9.39 16.47 -20.28
C ASP A 100 9.28 15.78 -18.91
N PRO A 101 8.06 15.40 -18.50
CA PRO A 101 7.84 14.69 -17.24
C PRO A 101 8.25 13.21 -17.29
N ALA A 102 8.34 12.61 -18.48
CA ALA A 102 8.66 11.20 -18.65
C ALA A 102 10.13 10.92 -18.30
N ALA A 103 11.05 11.61 -18.99
CA ALA A 103 12.47 11.49 -18.69
C ALA A 103 12.77 11.92 -17.24
N GLY A 104 12.09 12.96 -16.76
CA GLY A 104 12.23 13.44 -15.39
C GLY A 104 11.81 12.41 -14.34
N TRP A 105 10.78 11.61 -14.61
CA TRP A 105 10.34 10.55 -13.72
C TRP A 105 11.29 9.35 -13.71
N ASP A 106 11.73 8.90 -14.89
CA ASP A 106 12.53 7.68 -15.01
C ASP A 106 13.93 7.82 -14.41
N VAL A 107 14.54 9.00 -14.51
CA VAL A 107 15.85 9.31 -13.88
C VAL A 107 15.72 9.53 -12.37
N MET A 108 14.52 9.84 -11.87
CA MET A 108 14.29 10.16 -10.47
C MET A 108 14.41 8.92 -9.58
N GLY A 109 15.19 9.02 -8.50
CA GLY A 109 15.28 7.98 -7.48
C GLY A 109 13.98 7.81 -6.70
N LEU A 110 13.79 6.64 -6.09
CA LEU A 110 12.55 6.28 -5.39
C LEU A 110 12.20 7.27 -4.25
N SER A 111 13.21 7.75 -3.53
CA SER A 111 13.05 8.80 -2.50
C SER A 111 12.47 10.09 -3.08
N ASP A 112 13.06 10.63 -4.14
CA ASP A 112 12.56 11.84 -4.80
C ASP A 112 11.16 11.64 -5.36
N ARG A 113 10.85 10.47 -5.93
CA ARG A 113 9.48 10.15 -6.39
C ARG A 113 8.48 10.19 -5.24
N THR A 114 8.85 9.69 -4.06
CA THR A 114 7.97 9.79 -2.88
C THR A 114 7.80 11.23 -2.39
N VAL A 115 8.86 12.03 -2.40
CA VAL A 115 8.80 13.47 -2.03
C VAL A 115 7.90 14.23 -2.99
N LEU A 116 8.04 14.00 -4.30
CA LEU A 116 7.27 14.68 -5.33
C LEU A 116 5.76 14.48 -5.15
N ILE A 117 5.35 13.26 -4.79
CA ILE A 117 3.93 12.88 -4.73
C ILE A 117 3.31 13.12 -3.35
N PHE A 118 4.05 12.88 -2.27
CA PHE A 118 3.55 12.91 -0.90
C PHE A 118 4.08 14.10 -0.08
N GLY A 119 4.96 14.93 -0.65
CA GLY A 119 5.50 16.13 -0.03
C GLY A 119 6.73 15.89 0.87
N PRO A 120 7.31 16.97 1.42
CA PRO A 120 8.51 16.95 2.25
C PRO A 120 8.20 16.40 3.65
N GLY A 121 7.96 15.09 3.72
CA GLY A 121 8.07 14.26 4.92
C GLY A 121 9.17 13.21 4.80
N VAL A 122 9.96 13.30 3.74
CA VAL A 122 11.11 12.45 3.40
C VAL A 122 12.29 13.44 3.27
N PRO A 123 13.33 13.36 4.11
CA PRO A 123 14.47 14.28 3.97
C PRO A 123 15.10 14.10 2.58
N ALA A 124 15.71 15.14 1.99
CA ALA A 124 16.31 15.01 0.67
C ALA A 124 17.46 13.98 0.67
N PRO A 125 17.77 13.30 -0.45
CA PRO A 125 19.07 12.65 -0.56
C PRO A 125 20.16 13.73 -0.52
N VAL A 126 21.16 13.53 0.34
CA VAL A 126 22.40 14.30 0.28
C VAL A 126 22.96 14.02 -1.11
N ARG A 127 22.90 15.00 -2.02
CA ARG A 127 23.66 14.95 -3.26
C ARG A 127 25.12 15.02 -2.83
N GLU A 128 25.77 13.87 -2.72
CA GLU A 128 27.24 13.80 -2.72
C GLU A 128 27.69 14.45 -4.03
N ARG A 129 28.10 15.71 -3.89
CA ARG A 129 28.74 16.48 -4.93
C ARG A 129 30.02 15.72 -5.28
N PRO A 130 30.23 15.28 -6.52
CA PRO A 130 31.50 14.64 -6.86
C PRO A 130 32.61 15.64 -6.53
N ALA A 131 33.54 15.22 -5.67
CA ALA A 131 34.79 15.92 -5.46
C ALA A 131 35.46 16.04 -6.83
N ALA A 132 35.58 17.28 -7.30
CA ALA A 132 36.34 17.58 -8.50
C ALA A 132 37.83 17.22 -8.25
N PRO A 133 38.55 16.78 -9.29
CA PRO A 133 39.91 16.25 -9.19
C PRO A 133 40.93 17.30 -8.70
#